data_AF-A0A7S3BTQ8-F1
#
_entry.id   AF-A0A7S3BTQ8-F1
#
_cell.length_a   1.000
_cell.length_b   1.000
_cell.length_c   1.000
_cell.angle_alpha   90.00
_cell.angle_beta   90.00
_cell.angle_gamma   90.00
#
_symmetry.space_group_name_H-M   'P 1'
#
loop_
_entity.id
_entity.type
_entity.pdbx_description
1 polymer ?
#
loop_
_entity_poly.entity_id
_entity_poly.type
_entity_poly.pdbx_seq_one_letter_code
_entity_poly.pdbx_strand_id
1 'polypeptide(L)'
;MDRTGHGAPQAVNVGQSKPEDESATEDSSKLQLGALFSENAQALSTSELKLIMDRVVQSRKEKQGNIELSPVTQKTIEYVNRFYVFDNVEAMDQLRFSLANAGMHEFEVGALMNLCPDSADEARALVMSLENIKEEREDLADDGRLQKLLDELRSYRATLR
;
A
#
# COMPACT_ATOMS: atom_id res chain seq x y z
N MET A 1 -31.10 21.19 50.89
CA MET A 1 -30.99 19.79 51.37
C MET A 1 -31.77 18.96 50.34
N ASP A 2 -31.15 18.70 49.18
CA ASP A 2 -30.38 17.47 48.88
C ASP A 2 -31.33 16.27 48.67
N ARG A 3 -31.34 15.45 47.61
CA ARG A 3 -30.56 15.30 46.37
C ARG A 3 -31.45 14.53 45.37
N THR A 4 -31.52 14.98 44.13
CA THR A 4 -31.99 14.17 43.00
C THR A 4 -30.88 13.20 42.60
N GLY A 5 -31.11 11.89 42.82
CA GLY A 5 -30.18 10.84 42.44
C GLY A 5 -30.04 10.73 40.93
N HIS A 6 -28.93 11.21 40.38
CA HIS A 6 -28.49 10.92 39.02
C HIS A 6 -28.03 9.46 38.95
N GLY A 7 -28.76 8.63 38.21
CA GLY A 7 -28.30 7.31 37.80
C GLY A 7 -27.13 7.45 36.83
N ALA A 8 -25.98 6.86 37.17
CA ALA A 8 -24.79 6.86 36.36
C ALA A 8 -25.03 6.19 34.99
N PRO A 9 -24.39 6.67 33.90
CA PRO A 9 -24.44 5.98 32.62
C PRO A 9 -23.68 4.64 32.73
N GLN A 10 -24.33 3.57 32.26
CA GLN A 10 -23.72 2.25 32.14
C GLN A 10 -22.47 2.34 31.27
N ALA A 11 -21.36 1.80 31.79
CA ALA A 11 -20.13 1.63 31.04
C ALA A 11 -20.41 0.77 29.80
N VAL A 12 -20.09 1.31 28.63
CA VAL A 12 -19.97 0.54 27.39
C VAL A 12 -18.93 -0.55 27.62
N ASN A 13 -19.38 -1.79 27.50
CA ASN A 13 -18.55 -2.99 27.61
C ASN A 13 -17.49 -2.93 26.50
N VAL A 14 -16.26 -2.56 26.87
CA VAL A 14 -15.08 -2.68 26.01
C VAL A 14 -14.97 -4.17 25.72
N GLY A 15 -15.31 -4.55 24.49
CA GLY A 15 -15.25 -5.92 24.03
C GLY A 15 -13.91 -6.53 24.43
N GLN A 16 -13.98 -7.64 25.16
CA GLN A 16 -12.83 -8.49 25.41
C GLN A 16 -12.24 -8.85 24.04
N SER A 17 -11.10 -8.25 23.70
CA SER A 17 -10.28 -8.73 22.61
C SER A 17 -9.89 -10.17 22.96
N LYS A 18 -10.41 -11.10 22.17
CA LYS A 18 -9.94 -12.48 22.13
C LYS A 18 -8.41 -12.42 22.00
N PRO A 19 -7.64 -13.23 22.74
CA PRO A 19 -6.19 -13.26 22.56
C PRO A 19 -5.96 -13.61 21.09
N GLU A 20 -5.45 -12.65 20.34
CA GLU A 20 -5.00 -12.87 18.97
C GLU A 20 -3.94 -13.96 19.06
N ASP A 21 -4.06 -14.95 18.18
CA ASP A 21 -3.09 -16.04 18.11
C ASP A 21 -1.75 -15.43 17.63
N GLU A 22 -0.94 -14.94 18.57
CA GLU A 22 0.41 -14.37 18.37
C GLU A 22 1.39 -15.39 17.74
N SER A 23 0.92 -16.55 17.27
CA SER A 23 1.73 -17.67 16.79
C SER A 23 1.76 -17.85 15.26
N ALA A 24 0.90 -17.16 14.50
CA ALA A 24 1.01 -17.16 13.05
C ALA A 24 2.19 -16.27 12.64
N THR A 25 3.30 -16.88 12.23
CA THR A 25 4.48 -16.15 11.73
C THR A 25 4.10 -15.40 10.46
N GLU A 26 4.18 -14.06 10.50
CA GLU A 26 3.98 -13.22 9.31
C GLU A 26 5.09 -13.47 8.29
N ASP A 27 4.71 -13.62 7.02
CA ASP A 27 5.59 -13.92 5.90
C ASP A 27 5.03 -13.32 4.61
N SER A 28 5.61 -12.20 4.18
CA SER A 28 5.20 -11.49 2.97
C SER A 28 5.43 -12.30 1.69
N SER A 29 6.39 -13.24 1.69
CA SER A 29 6.61 -14.14 0.55
C SER A 29 5.42 -15.08 0.29
N LYS A 30 4.56 -15.25 1.31
CA LYS A 30 3.35 -16.08 1.26
C LYS A 30 2.06 -15.28 1.43
N LEU A 31 2.13 -13.95 1.34
CA LEU A 31 1.00 -13.03 1.62
C LEU A 31 0.41 -13.18 3.03
N GLN A 32 1.20 -13.66 4.00
CA GLN A 32 0.82 -13.76 5.40
C GLN A 32 1.15 -12.44 6.10
N LEU A 33 0.33 -11.40 5.87
CA LEU A 33 0.59 -10.03 6.33
C LEU A 33 -0.01 -9.69 7.71
N GLY A 34 -0.65 -10.66 8.38
CA GLY A 34 -1.35 -10.45 9.64
C GLY A 34 -2.81 -9.99 9.47
N ALA A 35 -3.60 -10.10 10.54
CA ALA A 35 -5.06 -9.91 10.51
C ALA A 35 -5.48 -8.47 10.15
N LEU A 36 -4.65 -7.48 10.46
CA LEU A 36 -4.91 -6.07 10.12
C LEU A 36 -4.84 -5.81 8.61
N PHE A 37 -4.16 -6.68 7.85
CA PHE A 37 -3.88 -6.47 6.43
C PHE A 37 -4.54 -7.50 5.50
N SER A 38 -5.29 -8.47 6.05
CA SER A 38 -5.83 -9.60 5.28
C SER A 38 -7.17 -9.36 4.58
N GLU A 39 -8.00 -8.41 5.04
CA GLU A 39 -9.36 -8.24 4.49
C GLU A 39 -9.52 -7.06 3.55
N ASN A 40 -8.99 -5.87 3.88
CA ASN A 40 -9.29 -4.62 3.16
C ASN A 40 -8.11 -3.65 3.10
N ALA A 41 -6.88 -4.13 3.29
CA ALA A 41 -5.73 -3.25 3.23
C ALA A 41 -5.40 -2.89 1.78
N GLN A 42 -5.42 -1.58 1.49
CA GLN A 42 -4.94 -1.04 0.22
C GLN A 42 -3.48 -0.61 0.38
N ALA A 43 -2.61 -1.17 -0.45
CA ALA A 43 -1.19 -0.81 -0.42
C ALA A 43 -0.96 0.50 -1.18
N LEU A 44 -0.21 1.43 -0.60
CA LEU A 44 0.19 2.65 -1.30
C LEU A 44 1.62 2.51 -1.83
N SER A 45 1.80 2.77 -3.12
CA SER A 45 3.11 2.99 -3.72
C SER A 45 3.72 4.30 -3.20
N THR A 46 5.04 4.41 -3.31
CA THR A 46 5.82 5.62 -2.98
C THR A 46 5.34 6.85 -3.77
N SER A 47 4.97 6.65 -5.03
CA SER A 47 4.44 7.67 -5.93
C SER A 47 3.06 8.17 -5.48
N GLU A 48 2.15 7.27 -5.13
CA GLU A 48 0.83 7.64 -4.57
C GLU A 48 0.99 8.36 -3.22
N LEU A 49 1.87 7.83 -2.35
CA LEU A 49 2.15 8.42 -1.06
C LEU A 49 2.71 9.84 -1.20
N LYS A 50 3.60 10.08 -2.17
CA LYS A 50 4.11 11.43 -2.47
C LYS A 50 2.96 12.39 -2.78
N LEU A 51 2.06 12.03 -3.69
CA LEU A 51 0.93 12.88 -4.05
C LEU A 51 0.00 13.17 -2.87
N ILE A 52 -0.30 12.15 -2.07
CA ILE A 52 -1.13 12.30 -0.87
C ILE A 52 -0.45 13.23 0.13
N MET A 53 0.84 13.04 0.38
CA MET A 53 1.60 13.88 1.31
C MET A 53 1.66 15.34 0.84
N ASP A 54 1.93 15.58 -0.44
CA ASP A 54 1.96 16.93 -1.02
C ASP A 54 0.61 17.64 -0.82
N ARG A 55 -0.51 16.95 -1.11
CA ARG A 55 -1.88 17.49 -0.91
C ARG A 55 -2.18 17.74 0.57
N VAL A 56 -1.82 16.82 1.46
CA VAL A 56 -2.07 16.95 2.90
C VAL A 56 -1.27 18.11 3.48
N VAL A 57 0.01 18.24 3.13
CA VAL A 57 0.87 19.33 3.59
C VAL A 57 0.35 20.67 3.06
N GLN A 58 0.01 20.75 1.76
CA GLN A 58 -0.56 21.96 1.18
C GLN A 58 -1.87 22.38 1.86
N SER A 59 -2.82 21.46 2.02
CA SER A 59 -4.12 21.75 2.65
C SER A 59 -3.97 22.22 4.10
N ARG A 60 -3.02 21.65 4.83
CA ARG A 60 -2.72 22.09 6.21
C ARG A 60 -2.09 23.47 6.24
N LYS A 61 -1.16 23.78 5.32
CA LYS A 61 -0.57 25.12 5.18
C LYS A 61 -1.63 26.18 4.89
N GLU A 62 -2.56 25.89 4.00
CA GLU A 62 -3.66 26.81 3.64
C GLU A 62 -4.60 27.09 4.82
N LYS A 63 -4.86 26.08 5.67
CA LYS A 63 -5.78 26.22 6.81
C LYS A 63 -5.16 26.81 8.08
N GLN A 64 -3.90 26.50 8.35
CA GLN A 64 -3.24 26.78 9.63
C GLN A 64 -2.00 27.68 9.50
N GLY A 65 -1.61 28.04 8.28
CA GLY A 65 -0.40 28.83 8.02
C GLY A 65 0.86 27.97 8.12
N ASN A 66 1.81 28.39 8.95
CA ASN A 66 3.05 27.63 9.12
C ASN A 66 2.80 26.37 9.94
N ILE A 67 2.99 25.20 9.34
CA ILE A 67 2.87 23.90 10.02
C ILE A 67 4.24 23.28 10.26
N GLU A 68 4.51 22.95 11.51
CA GLU A 68 5.64 22.10 11.88
C GLU A 68 5.25 20.63 11.66
N LEU A 69 6.04 19.94 10.82
CA LEU A 69 5.84 18.53 10.54
C LEU A 69 6.57 17.68 11.58
N SER A 70 5.99 16.52 11.92
CA SER A 70 6.69 15.57 12.78
C SER A 70 7.97 15.08 12.09
N PRO A 71 9.05 14.73 12.84
CA PRO A 71 10.29 14.22 12.25
C PRO A 71 10.09 12.99 11.36
N VAL A 72 9.12 12.13 11.70
CA VAL A 72 8.76 10.96 10.89
C VAL A 72 8.15 11.40 9.57
N THR A 73 7.17 12.31 9.60
CA THR A 73 6.53 12.84 8.39
C THR A 73 7.55 13.51 7.47
N GLN A 74 8.48 14.30 8.03
CA GLN A 74 9.50 14.97 7.23
C GLN A 74 10.43 13.98 6.53
N LYS A 75 10.91 12.96 7.25
CA LYS A 75 11.72 11.88 6.66
C LYS A 75 10.94 11.07 5.63
N THR A 76 9.66 10.82 5.85
CA THR A 76 8.80 10.15 4.85
C THR A 76 8.68 10.98 3.58
N ILE A 77 8.46 12.29 3.70
CA ILE A 77 8.40 13.23 2.55
C ILE A 77 9.72 13.23 1.79
N GLU A 78 10.86 13.30 2.48
CA GLU A 78 12.18 13.23 1.86
C GLU A 78 12.39 11.92 1.11
N TYR A 79 11.99 10.79 1.71
CA TYR A 79 12.06 9.47 1.09
C TYR A 79 11.21 9.40 -0.19
N VAL A 80 9.92 9.74 -0.12
CA VAL A 80 9.04 9.64 -1.29
C VAL A 80 9.40 10.65 -2.38
N ASN A 81 9.92 11.83 -2.05
CA ASN A 81 10.44 12.76 -3.04
C ASN A 81 11.69 12.26 -3.77
N ARG A 82 12.47 11.37 -3.14
CA ARG A 82 13.65 10.78 -3.74
C ARG A 82 13.34 9.52 -4.55
N PHE A 83 12.39 8.71 -4.10
CA PHE A 83 12.15 7.37 -4.62
C PHE A 83 10.81 7.19 -5.32
N TYR A 84 10.02 8.25 -5.51
CA TYR A 84 8.84 8.14 -6.38
C TYR A 84 9.26 7.71 -7.78
N VAL A 85 8.40 6.90 -8.40
CA VAL A 85 8.64 6.32 -9.72
C VAL A 85 7.73 6.97 -10.78
N PHE A 86 6.55 7.43 -10.37
CA PHE A 86 5.51 7.97 -11.23
C PHE A 86 5.07 9.35 -10.71
N ASP A 87 4.81 10.29 -11.61
CA ASP A 87 4.32 11.63 -11.29
C ASP A 87 2.95 11.95 -11.91
N ASN A 88 2.45 11.08 -12.80
CA ASN A 88 1.16 11.18 -13.45
C ASN A 88 0.10 10.34 -12.70
N VAL A 89 -0.96 11.00 -12.22
CA VAL A 89 -2.03 10.38 -11.42
C VAL A 89 -2.81 9.38 -12.27
N GLU A 90 -3.23 9.78 -13.46
CA GLU A 90 -4.03 8.96 -14.37
C GLU A 90 -3.28 7.70 -14.80
N ALA A 91 -1.97 7.82 -15.01
CA ALA A 91 -1.09 6.69 -15.28
C ALA A 91 -1.03 5.71 -14.11
N MET A 92 -0.90 6.20 -12.87
CA MET A 92 -0.89 5.34 -11.68
C MET A 92 -2.22 4.61 -11.50
N ASP A 93 -3.35 5.30 -11.69
CA ASP A 93 -4.68 4.68 -11.61
C ASP A 93 -4.86 3.59 -12.66
N GLN A 94 -4.42 3.84 -13.90
CA GLN A 94 -4.45 2.84 -14.97
C GLN A 94 -3.57 1.63 -14.64
N LEU A 95 -2.33 1.86 -14.20
CA LEU A 95 -1.41 0.79 -13.83
C LEU A 95 -1.97 -0.07 -12.71
N ARG A 96 -2.52 0.56 -11.67
CA ARG A 96 -3.16 -0.13 -10.55
C ARG A 96 -4.32 -0.99 -11.04
N PHE A 97 -5.17 -0.46 -11.91
CA PHE A 97 -6.27 -1.21 -12.51
C PHE A 97 -5.78 -2.40 -13.34
N SER A 98 -4.76 -2.22 -14.19
CA SER A 98 -4.18 -3.29 -15.00
C SER A 98 -3.63 -4.43 -14.15
N LEU A 99 -2.87 -4.12 -13.09
CA LEU A 99 -2.30 -5.12 -12.18
C LEU A 99 -3.37 -5.81 -11.31
N ALA A 100 -4.36 -5.07 -10.81
CA ALA A 100 -5.47 -5.64 -10.04
C ALA A 100 -6.37 -6.53 -10.90
N ASN A 101 -6.65 -6.17 -12.15
CA ASN A 101 -7.38 -7.03 -13.10
C ASN A 101 -6.59 -8.28 -13.49
N ALA A 102 -5.27 -8.24 -13.37
CA ALA A 102 -4.43 -9.41 -13.41
C ALA A 102 -4.52 -10.26 -12.12
N GLY A 103 -5.43 -9.97 -11.19
CA GLY A 103 -5.67 -10.80 -10.01
C GLY A 103 -4.53 -10.78 -8.98
N MET A 104 -3.63 -9.81 -9.06
CA MET A 104 -2.54 -9.64 -8.09
C MET A 104 -3.09 -9.10 -6.76
N HIS A 105 -2.49 -9.52 -5.66
CA HIS A 105 -2.81 -9.03 -4.34
C HIS A 105 -2.36 -7.56 -4.18
N GLU A 106 -3.06 -6.77 -3.35
CA GLU A 106 -2.76 -5.35 -3.12
C GLU A 106 -1.28 -5.10 -2.75
N PHE A 107 -0.70 -5.99 -1.94
CA PHE A 107 0.72 -5.98 -1.62
C PHE A 107 1.63 -6.08 -2.86
N GLU A 108 1.31 -6.98 -3.77
CA GLU A 108 2.11 -7.25 -4.97
C GLU A 108 1.98 -6.10 -5.96
N VAL A 109 0.78 -5.55 -6.11
CA VAL A 109 0.53 -4.33 -6.90
C VAL A 109 1.41 -3.18 -6.40
N GLY A 110 1.38 -2.90 -5.09
CA GLY A 110 2.20 -1.87 -4.47
C GLY A 110 3.71 -2.14 -4.60
N ALA A 111 4.14 -3.39 -4.43
CA ALA A 111 5.53 -3.79 -4.57
C ALA A 111 6.04 -3.60 -6.02
N LEU A 112 5.28 -4.06 -7.02
CA LEU A 112 5.64 -3.90 -8.43
C LEU A 112 5.69 -2.44 -8.86
N MET A 113 4.73 -1.62 -8.43
CA MET A 113 4.73 -0.18 -8.70
C MET A 113 5.93 0.53 -8.08
N ASN A 114 6.46 0.04 -6.95
CA ASN A 114 7.65 0.61 -6.32
C ASN A 114 8.95 0.13 -6.95
N LEU A 115 9.04 -1.16 -7.28
CA LEU A 115 10.28 -1.81 -7.69
C LEU A 115 10.52 -1.70 -9.20
N CYS A 116 9.46 -1.72 -10.00
CA CYS A 116 9.50 -1.66 -11.47
C CYS A 116 10.54 -2.61 -12.09
N PRO A 117 10.42 -3.93 -11.85
CA PRO A 117 11.36 -4.92 -12.36
C PRO A 117 11.39 -4.96 -13.90
N ASP A 118 12.54 -5.31 -14.46
CA ASP A 118 12.79 -5.35 -15.90
C ASP A 118 12.27 -6.65 -16.53
N SER A 119 12.23 -7.75 -15.77
CA SER A 119 11.82 -9.06 -16.26
C SER A 119 10.85 -9.78 -15.31
N ALA A 120 10.08 -10.71 -15.87
CA ALA A 120 9.23 -11.61 -15.09
C ALA A 120 10.03 -12.41 -14.04
N ASP A 121 11.25 -12.85 -14.37
CA ASP A 121 12.14 -13.57 -13.45
C ASP A 121 12.58 -12.68 -12.29
N GLU A 122 12.99 -11.44 -12.57
CA GLU A 122 13.34 -10.47 -11.53
C GLU A 122 12.13 -10.14 -10.64
N ALA A 123 10.95 -9.94 -11.24
CA ALA A 123 9.73 -9.65 -10.50
C ALA A 123 9.42 -10.74 -9.47
N ARG A 124 9.56 -12.02 -9.85
CA ARG A 124 9.32 -13.16 -8.96
C ARG A 124 10.43 -13.34 -7.93
N ALA A 125 11.68 -13.04 -8.28
CA ALA A 125 12.78 -13.05 -7.34
C ALA A 125 12.64 -11.97 -6.24
N LEU A 126 12.09 -10.80 -6.59
CA LEU A 126 11.88 -9.69 -5.65
C LEU A 126 10.56 -9.80 -4.88
N VAL A 127 9.49 -10.25 -5.54
CA VAL A 127 8.14 -10.42 -4.99
C VAL A 127 7.77 -11.89 -5.09
N MET A 128 8.29 -12.68 -4.15
CA MET A 128 8.19 -14.15 -4.16
C MET A 128 6.76 -14.68 -4.19
N SER A 129 5.79 -13.94 -3.63
CA SER A 129 4.37 -14.34 -3.63
C SER A 129 3.78 -14.46 -5.04
N LEU A 130 4.39 -13.80 -6.05
CA LEU A 130 4.00 -13.94 -7.45
C LEU A 130 4.21 -15.35 -7.99
N GLU A 131 5.05 -16.19 -7.35
CA GLU A 131 5.16 -17.60 -7.70
C GLU A 131 3.90 -18.39 -7.37
N ASN A 132 3.23 -18.08 -6.24
CA ASN A 132 1.97 -18.72 -5.86
C ASN A 132 0.88 -18.43 -6.91
N ILE A 133 0.88 -17.24 -7.51
CA ILE A 133 -0.03 -16.91 -8.63
C ILE A 133 0.24 -17.82 -9.83
N LYS A 134 1.49 -18.19 -10.14
CA LYS A 134 1.76 -19.13 -11.26
C LYS A 134 1.10 -20.48 -11.00
N GLU A 135 1.12 -20.94 -9.75
CA GLU A 135 0.58 -22.24 -9.37
C GLU A 135 -0.96 -22.26 -9.40
N GLU A 136 -1.59 -21.16 -9.00
CA GLU A 136 -3.06 -21.05 -8.90
C GLU A 136 -3.74 -20.52 -10.18
N ARG A 137 -3.00 -19.80 -11.05
CA ARG A 137 -3.53 -19.08 -12.21
C ARG A 137 -2.70 -19.32 -13.47
N GLU A 138 -3.12 -20.31 -14.25
CA GLU A 138 -2.47 -20.72 -15.50
C GLU A 138 -2.34 -19.56 -16.52
N ASP A 139 -3.24 -18.57 -16.48
CA ASP A 139 -3.23 -17.39 -17.35
C ASP A 139 -2.15 -16.35 -17.02
N LEU A 140 -1.56 -16.39 -15.82
CA LEU A 140 -0.48 -15.52 -15.33
C LEU A 140 0.81 -16.28 -15.02
N ALA A 141 0.73 -17.61 -15.04
CA ALA A 141 1.87 -18.50 -15.15
C ALA A 141 2.67 -18.24 -16.42
N ASP A 142 2.02 -17.74 -17.48
CA ASP A 142 2.67 -17.27 -18.70
C ASP A 142 3.50 -16.01 -18.43
N ASP A 143 4.82 -16.19 -18.42
CA ASP A 143 5.78 -15.09 -18.27
C ASP A 143 5.61 -14.02 -19.37
N GLY A 144 5.04 -14.36 -20.53
CA GLY A 144 4.70 -13.40 -21.58
C GLY A 144 3.62 -12.39 -21.17
N ARG A 145 2.66 -12.77 -20.31
CA ARG A 145 1.64 -11.84 -19.82
C ARG A 145 2.19 -10.94 -18.71
N LEU A 146 2.91 -11.52 -17.74
CA LEU A 146 3.55 -10.73 -16.68
C LEU A 146 4.51 -9.72 -17.31
N GLN A 147 5.33 -10.15 -18.28
CA GLN A 147 6.24 -9.25 -18.97
C GLN A 147 5.53 -8.06 -19.62
N LYS A 148 4.38 -8.26 -20.27
CA LYS A 148 3.61 -7.15 -20.87
C LYS A 148 3.14 -6.12 -19.83
N LEU A 149 2.71 -6.58 -18.64
CA LEU A 149 2.33 -5.68 -17.54
C LEU A 149 3.53 -4.90 -17.01
N LEU A 150 4.70 -5.55 -16.91
CA LEU A 150 5.94 -4.88 -16.51
C LEU A 150 6.41 -3.87 -17.57
N ASP A 151 6.26 -4.20 -18.85
CA ASP A 151 6.54 -3.28 -19.96
C ASP A 151 5.61 -2.06 -19.90
N GLU A 152 4.32 -2.26 -19.62
CA GLU A 152 3.35 -1.18 -19.39
C GLU A 152 3.80 -0.30 -18.21
N LEU A 153 4.09 -0.90 -17.05
CA LEU A 153 4.63 -0.19 -15.87
C LEU A 153 5.83 0.71 -16.23
N ARG A 154 6.81 0.16 -16.94
CA ARG A 154 8.02 0.91 -17.31
C ARG A 154 7.74 2.03 -18.30
N SER A 155 6.73 1.89 -19.16
CA SER A 155 6.37 2.94 -20.11
C SER A 155 5.89 4.24 -19.44
N TYR A 156 5.33 4.14 -18.23
CA TYR A 156 4.86 5.28 -17.45
C TYR A 156 5.88 5.81 -16.44
N ARG A 157 7.02 5.13 -16.27
CA ARG A 157 8.06 5.54 -15.33
C ARG A 157 8.55 6.95 -15.67
N ALA A 158 8.54 7.83 -14.68
CA ALA A 158 9.06 9.18 -14.84
C ALA A 158 10.54 9.10 -15.25
N THR A 159 10.90 9.76 -16.35
CA THR A 159 12.32 9.88 -16.72
C THR A 159 12.99 10.70 -15.63
N LEU A 160 13.94 10.09 -14.91
CA LEU A 160 14.76 10.77 -13.91
C LEU A 160 15.35 12.04 -14.55
N ARG A 161 14.95 13.21 -14.04
CA ARG A 161 15.56 14.50 -14.37
C ARG A 161 16.71 14.79 -13.43
#